data_AF-A0A3C1J7F4-F1
#
_entry.id   AF-A0A3C1J7F4-F1
#
_cell.length_a   1.000
_cell.length_b   1.000
_cell.length_c   1.000
_cell.angle_alpha   90.00
_cell.angle_beta   90.00
_cell.angle_gamma   90.00
#
_symmetry.space_group_name_H-M   'P 1'
#
loop_
_entity.id
_entity.type
_entity.pdbx_description
1 polymer ?
#
loop_
_entity_poly.entity_id
_entity_poly.type
_entity_poly.pdbx_seq_one_letter_code
_entity_poly.pdbx_strand_id
1 'polypeptide(L)'
;MEEIGFDRFMELGARHVAGGDPDRAIHYYNSAIRTEPGSAPAYIGLARALSLKARGGGAVFETLALDALRKAELADPSSAEAHAMLLASALRAGRLGDMAAEYRAKLRGDPGNAALKARLREIYALSLMDTGVKLPPVGYKPVLCLKVLFDCVLLPLGSSIIIAANVIPKARPSLMIGVLIFLCYGIYRGLIWFFSRGQRLFYGN
;
A
#
# COMPACT_ATOMS: atom_id res chain seq x y z
N MET A 1 -2.10 -48.69 20.19
CA MET A 1 -2.59 -47.33 19.92
C MET A 1 -2.28 -47.05 18.48
N GLU A 2 -3.29 -46.91 17.61
CA GLU A 2 -3.06 -46.44 16.24
C GLU A 2 -2.45 -45.04 16.34
N GLU A 3 -1.24 -44.88 15.84
CA GLU A 3 -0.61 -43.57 15.72
C GLU A 3 -1.45 -42.78 14.71
N ILE A 4 -2.12 -41.74 15.18
CA ILE A 4 -2.94 -40.89 14.32
C ILE A 4 -1.99 -40.24 13.31
N GLY A 5 -2.10 -40.63 12.04
CA GLY A 5 -1.25 -40.13 10.97
C GLY A 5 -1.56 -38.68 10.59
N PHE A 6 -0.64 -38.06 9.82
CA PHE A 6 -0.78 -36.69 9.30
C PHE A 6 -2.16 -36.45 8.66
N ASP A 7 -2.58 -37.33 7.75
CA ASP A 7 -3.87 -37.22 7.04
C ASP A 7 -5.06 -37.21 8.00
N ARG A 8 -4.99 -38.02 9.05
CA ARG A 8 -6.06 -38.11 10.04
C ARG A 8 -6.11 -36.84 10.89
N PHE A 9 -4.97 -36.27 11.26
CA PHE A 9 -4.92 -34.97 11.92
C PHE A 9 -5.46 -33.85 11.02
N MET A 10 -5.14 -33.87 9.73
CA MET A 10 -5.67 -32.90 8.75
C MET A 10 -7.19 -33.02 8.62
N GLU A 11 -7.72 -34.23 8.51
CA GLU A 11 -9.18 -34.46 8.42
C GLU A 11 -9.90 -33.99 9.70
N LEU A 12 -9.41 -34.36 10.88
CA LEU A 12 -9.99 -33.93 12.15
C LEU A 12 -9.94 -32.41 12.31
N GLY A 13 -8.80 -31.79 11.97
CA GLY A 13 -8.65 -30.33 11.96
C GLY A 13 -9.68 -29.65 11.06
N ALA A 14 -9.86 -30.15 9.84
CA ALA A 14 -10.84 -29.62 8.89
C ALA A 14 -12.28 -29.77 9.40
N ARG A 15 -12.63 -30.93 9.97
CA ARG A 15 -13.96 -31.18 10.55
C ARG A 15 -14.26 -30.24 11.72
N HIS A 16 -13.27 -29.97 12.57
CA HIS A 16 -13.45 -29.04 13.70
C HIS A 16 -13.58 -27.57 13.25
N VAL A 17 -12.87 -27.15 12.20
CA VAL A 17 -13.10 -25.83 11.59
C VAL A 17 -14.52 -25.72 11.05
N ALA A 18 -15.00 -26.74 10.32
CA ALA A 18 -16.37 -26.76 9.79
C ALA A 18 -17.43 -26.79 10.91
N GLY A 19 -17.12 -27.46 12.02
CA GLY A 19 -17.98 -27.53 13.21
C GLY A 19 -17.93 -26.30 14.12
N GLY A 20 -17.12 -25.28 13.80
CA GLY A 20 -17.04 -24.06 14.61
C GLY A 20 -16.25 -24.21 15.91
N ASP A 21 -15.43 -25.25 16.06
CA ASP A 21 -14.60 -25.53 17.24
C ASP A 21 -13.11 -25.22 16.94
N PRO A 22 -12.70 -23.94 17.06
CA PRO A 22 -11.34 -23.53 16.69
C PRO A 22 -10.27 -24.14 17.61
N ASP A 23 -10.58 -24.43 18.87
CA ASP A 23 -9.59 -24.96 19.82
C ASP A 23 -9.14 -26.37 19.47
N ARG A 24 -10.09 -27.25 19.17
CA ARG A 24 -9.76 -28.60 18.70
C ARG A 24 -9.12 -28.58 17.32
N ALA A 25 -9.57 -27.70 16.43
CA ALA A 25 -8.93 -27.52 15.13
C ALA A 25 -7.45 -27.13 15.26
N ILE A 26 -7.14 -26.12 16.10
CA ILE A 26 -5.76 -25.69 16.39
C ILE A 26 -4.94 -26.86 16.93
N HIS A 27 -5.50 -27.65 17.85
CA HIS A 27 -4.80 -28.83 18.39
C HIS A 27 -4.41 -29.82 17.29
N TYR A 28 -5.37 -30.20 16.42
CA TYR A 28 -5.10 -31.19 15.39
C TYR A 28 -4.16 -30.69 14.29
N TYR A 29 -4.29 -29.43 13.85
CA TYR A 29 -3.32 -28.88 12.89
C TYR A 29 -1.91 -28.76 13.49
N ASN A 30 -1.77 -28.42 14.77
CA ASN A 30 -0.46 -28.44 15.42
C ASN A 30 0.12 -29.86 15.51
N SER A 31 -0.72 -30.88 15.72
CA SER A 31 -0.29 -32.28 15.63
C SER A 31 0.15 -32.66 14.22
N ALA A 32 -0.61 -32.27 13.18
CA ALA A 32 -0.22 -32.47 11.79
C ALA A 32 1.13 -31.79 11.47
N ILE A 33 1.34 -30.55 11.93
CA ILE A 33 2.60 -29.82 11.75
C ILE A 33 3.77 -30.48 12.49
N ARG A 34 3.53 -31.12 13.64
CA ARG A 34 4.58 -31.89 14.34
C ARG A 34 5.00 -33.13 13.55
N THR A 35 4.05 -33.78 12.87
CA THR A 35 4.34 -34.92 12.00
C THR A 35 5.02 -34.47 10.71
N GLU A 36 4.53 -33.40 10.08
CA GLU A 36 5.06 -32.84 8.83
C GLU A 36 5.25 -31.32 8.93
N PRO A 37 6.44 -30.86 9.40
CA PRO A 37 6.71 -29.43 9.60
C PRO A 37 6.73 -28.59 8.32
N GLY A 38 6.88 -29.22 7.15
CA GLY A 38 6.90 -28.56 5.85
C GLY A 38 5.55 -28.47 5.15
N SER A 39 4.45 -28.86 5.81
CA SER A 39 3.15 -28.91 5.16
C SER A 39 2.48 -27.52 5.11
N ALA A 40 2.53 -26.88 3.94
CA ALA A 40 1.79 -25.64 3.69
C ALA A 40 0.27 -25.77 3.95
N PRO A 41 -0.41 -26.86 3.53
CA PRO A 41 -1.83 -27.08 3.85
C PRO A 41 -2.12 -27.11 5.35
N ALA A 42 -1.23 -27.71 6.16
CA ALA A 42 -1.41 -27.75 7.61
C ALA A 42 -1.31 -26.37 8.26
N TYR A 43 -0.38 -25.53 7.80
CA TYR A 43 -0.28 -24.14 8.24
C TYR A 43 -1.47 -23.28 7.79
N ILE A 44 -1.98 -23.49 6.57
CA ILE A 44 -3.21 -22.84 6.08
C ILE A 44 -4.41 -23.22 6.96
N GLY A 45 -4.55 -24.51 7.27
CA GLY A 45 -5.59 -25.03 8.17
C GLY A 45 -5.51 -24.41 9.58
N LEU A 46 -4.30 -24.34 10.14
CA LEU A 46 -4.04 -23.68 11.41
C LEU A 46 -4.45 -22.20 11.37
N ALA A 47 -4.09 -21.48 10.31
CA ALA A 47 -4.46 -20.08 10.15
C ALA A 47 -5.98 -19.85 10.06
N ARG A 48 -6.72 -20.77 9.41
CA ARG A 48 -8.19 -20.75 9.40
C ARG A 48 -8.75 -20.93 10.80
N ALA A 49 -8.24 -21.91 11.55
CA ALA A 49 -8.69 -22.16 12.92
C ALA A 49 -8.39 -20.98 13.85
N LEU A 50 -7.20 -20.37 13.74
CA LEU A 50 -6.83 -19.17 14.48
C LEU A 50 -7.69 -17.96 14.09
N SER A 51 -7.97 -17.77 12.80
CA SER A 51 -8.85 -16.70 12.32
C SER A 51 -10.29 -16.88 12.83
N LEU A 52 -10.78 -18.12 12.89
CA LEU A 52 -12.08 -18.45 13.48
C LEU A 52 -12.08 -18.11 14.98
N LYS A 53 -11.01 -18.45 15.69
CA LYS A 53 -10.86 -18.10 17.11
C LYS A 53 -10.84 -16.60 17.35
N ALA A 54 -10.11 -15.85 16.51
CA ALA A 54 -10.02 -14.39 16.60
C ALA A 54 -11.40 -13.71 16.49
N ARG A 55 -12.34 -14.26 15.71
CA ARG A 55 -13.72 -13.76 15.62
C ARG A 55 -14.48 -13.87 16.94
N GLY A 56 -14.16 -14.86 17.77
CA GLY A 56 -14.71 -15.03 19.12
C GLY A 56 -14.04 -14.17 20.18
N GLY A 57 -12.99 -13.41 19.81
CA GLY A 57 -12.26 -12.51 20.71
C GLY A 57 -10.76 -12.82 20.75
N GLY A 58 -9.94 -11.75 20.81
CA GLY A 58 -8.49 -11.84 20.98
C GLY A 58 -7.70 -11.53 19.71
N ALA A 59 -7.20 -10.29 19.61
CA ALA A 59 -6.33 -9.83 18.53
C ALA A 59 -5.04 -10.66 18.39
N VAL A 60 -4.62 -11.33 19.48
CA VAL A 60 -3.47 -12.25 19.49
C VAL A 60 -3.67 -13.42 18.52
N PHE A 61 -4.90 -13.91 18.34
CA PHE A 61 -5.14 -15.01 17.40
C PHE A 61 -5.03 -14.57 15.94
N GLU A 62 -5.29 -13.29 15.65
CA GLU A 62 -5.09 -12.74 14.31
C GLU A 62 -3.60 -12.60 13.97
N THR A 63 -2.78 -12.18 14.93
CA THR A 63 -1.32 -12.16 14.74
C THR A 63 -0.74 -13.56 14.55
N LEU A 64 -1.20 -14.53 15.36
CA LEU A 64 -0.81 -15.94 15.18
C LEU A 64 -1.25 -16.51 13.83
N ALA A 65 -2.43 -16.12 13.32
CA ALA A 65 -2.89 -16.54 12.00
C ALA A 65 -1.99 -16.00 10.89
N LEU A 66 -1.58 -14.73 10.97
CA LEU A 66 -0.61 -14.14 10.04
C LEU A 66 0.72 -14.89 10.06
N ASP A 67 1.23 -15.25 11.24
CA ASP A 67 2.47 -16.01 11.38
C ASP A 67 2.36 -17.42 10.79
N ALA A 68 1.24 -18.10 10.98
CA ALA A 68 0.97 -19.39 10.35
C ALA A 68 0.95 -19.27 8.82
N LEU A 69 0.33 -18.22 8.26
CA LEU A 69 0.29 -17.99 6.82
C LEU A 69 1.67 -17.65 6.24
N ARG A 70 2.51 -16.89 6.97
CA ARG A 70 3.92 -16.69 6.59
C ARG A 70 4.67 -18.02 6.51
N LYS A 71 4.44 -18.94 7.45
CA LYS A 71 5.03 -20.29 7.40
C LYS A 71 4.51 -21.12 6.23
N ALA A 72 3.21 -21.01 5.91
CA ALA A 72 2.64 -21.66 4.73
C ALA A 72 3.30 -21.16 3.44
N GLU A 73 3.51 -19.84 3.31
CA GLU A 73 4.19 -19.24 2.15
C GLU A 73 5.69 -19.61 2.09
N LEU A 74 6.35 -19.81 3.23
CA LEU A 74 7.73 -20.31 3.26
C LEU A 74 7.81 -21.78 2.84
N ALA A 75 6.84 -22.60 3.25
CA ALA A 75 6.76 -24.02 2.89
C ALA A 75 6.43 -24.22 1.40
N ASP A 76 5.52 -23.40 0.85
CA ASP A 76 5.23 -23.34 -0.58
C ASP A 76 5.12 -21.88 -1.05
N PRO A 77 6.22 -21.30 -1.56
CA PRO A 77 6.23 -19.94 -2.10
C PRO A 77 5.30 -19.75 -3.31
N SER A 78 4.95 -20.84 -4.01
CA SER A 78 4.08 -20.81 -5.18
C SER A 78 2.59 -20.88 -4.83
N SER A 79 2.26 -21.19 -3.57
CA SER A 79 0.88 -21.30 -3.10
C SER A 79 0.13 -19.97 -3.23
N ALA A 80 -0.78 -19.90 -4.21
CA ALA A 80 -1.67 -18.77 -4.39
C ALA A 80 -2.68 -18.66 -3.23
N GLU A 81 -3.12 -19.80 -2.68
CA GLU A 81 -4.05 -19.85 -1.55
C GLU A 81 -3.42 -19.24 -0.28
N ALA A 82 -2.19 -19.61 0.06
CA ALA A 82 -1.49 -19.07 1.22
C ALA A 82 -1.32 -17.54 1.10
N HIS A 83 -0.93 -17.05 -0.07
CA HIS A 83 -0.77 -15.63 -0.34
C HIS A 83 -2.10 -14.86 -0.23
N ALA A 84 -3.16 -15.36 -0.88
CA ALA A 84 -4.48 -14.73 -0.81
C ALA A 84 -5.02 -14.66 0.61
N MET A 85 -4.82 -15.72 1.40
CA MET A 85 -5.22 -15.75 2.81
C MET A 85 -4.38 -14.81 3.68
N LEU A 86 -3.07 -14.71 3.43
CA LEU A 86 -2.19 -13.77 4.13
C LEU A 86 -2.64 -12.34 3.85
N LEU A 87 -2.91 -12.02 2.60
CA LEU A 87 -3.37 -10.72 2.15
C LEU A 87 -4.72 -10.33 2.76
N ALA A 88 -5.70 -11.25 2.73
CA ALA A 88 -7.01 -11.03 3.34
C ALA A 88 -6.94 -10.85 4.87
N SER A 89 -6.06 -11.62 5.53
CA SER A 89 -5.86 -11.50 6.98
C SER A 89 -5.12 -10.21 7.34
N ALA A 90 -4.14 -9.80 6.54
CA ALA A 90 -3.41 -8.55 6.74
C ALA A 90 -4.30 -7.33 6.51
N LEU A 91 -5.20 -7.39 5.52
CA LEU A 91 -6.24 -6.38 5.27
C LEU A 91 -7.15 -6.23 6.50
N ARG A 92 -7.75 -7.33 6.97
CA ARG A 92 -8.63 -7.32 8.15
C ARG A 92 -7.95 -6.81 9.42
N ALA A 93 -6.66 -7.12 9.58
CA ALA A 93 -5.85 -6.66 10.71
C ALA A 93 -5.32 -5.22 10.55
N GLY A 94 -5.53 -4.55 9.40
CA GLY A 94 -4.96 -3.23 9.11
C GLY A 94 -3.42 -3.24 8.95
N ARG A 95 -2.83 -4.39 8.63
CA ARG A 95 -1.37 -4.62 8.58
C ARG A 95 -0.80 -4.74 7.17
N LEU A 96 -1.52 -4.23 6.15
CA LEU A 96 -1.02 -4.22 4.77
C LEU A 96 0.29 -3.42 4.62
N GLY A 97 0.48 -2.35 5.42
CA GLY A 97 1.71 -1.58 5.44
C GLY A 97 2.93 -2.40 5.87
N ASP A 98 2.79 -3.18 6.94
CA ASP A 98 3.83 -4.10 7.43
C ASP A 98 4.16 -5.15 6.36
N MET A 99 3.13 -5.78 5.79
CA MET A 99 3.29 -6.79 4.73
C MET A 99 3.99 -6.20 3.50
N ALA A 100 3.66 -4.96 3.10
CA ALA A 100 4.32 -4.28 2.00
C ALA A 100 5.81 -4.02 2.28
N ALA A 101 6.17 -3.68 3.52
CA ALA A 101 7.57 -3.49 3.93
C ALA A 101 8.35 -4.82 3.89
N GLU A 102 7.74 -5.91 4.35
CA GLU A 102 8.30 -7.28 4.28
C GLU A 102 8.56 -7.69 2.83
N TYR A 103 7.57 -7.54 1.95
CA TYR A 103 7.71 -7.89 0.54
C TYR A 103 8.72 -7.00 -0.21
N ARG A 104 8.81 -5.71 0.12
CA ARG A 104 9.90 -4.84 -0.36
C ARG A 104 11.27 -5.36 0.06
N ALA A 105 11.41 -5.83 1.30
CA ALA A 105 12.67 -6.39 1.79
C ALA A 105 13.04 -7.68 1.05
N LYS A 106 12.07 -8.60 0.86
CA LYS A 106 12.25 -9.81 0.04
C LYS A 106 12.69 -9.46 -1.39
N LEU A 107 12.02 -8.49 -2.02
CA LEU A 107 12.34 -8.04 -3.38
C LEU A 107 13.72 -7.37 -3.48
N ARG A 108 14.24 -6.73 -2.42
CA ARG A 108 15.62 -6.23 -2.42
C ARG A 108 16.65 -7.35 -2.48
N GLY A 109 16.35 -8.51 -1.87
CA GLY A 109 17.21 -9.70 -1.92
C GLY A 109 17.15 -10.41 -3.28
N ASP A 110 15.99 -10.36 -3.95
CA ASP A 110 15.80 -10.90 -5.31
C ASP A 110 15.06 -9.89 -6.21
N PRO A 111 15.76 -8.88 -6.75
CA PRO A 111 15.14 -7.82 -7.56
C PRO A 111 14.57 -8.33 -8.89
N GLY A 112 14.93 -9.53 -9.33
CA GLY A 112 14.45 -10.16 -10.55
C GLY A 112 13.09 -10.85 -10.41
N ASN A 113 12.65 -11.11 -9.19
CA ASN A 113 11.49 -11.95 -8.93
C ASN A 113 10.17 -11.31 -9.38
N ALA A 114 9.63 -11.78 -10.51
CA ALA A 114 8.37 -11.29 -11.05
C ALA A 114 7.18 -11.58 -10.13
N ALA A 115 7.18 -12.72 -9.42
CA ALA A 115 6.11 -13.09 -8.51
C ALA A 115 6.07 -12.15 -7.29
N LEU A 116 7.23 -11.84 -6.68
CA LEU A 116 7.29 -10.87 -5.57
C LEU A 116 6.88 -9.47 -6.03
N LYS A 117 7.25 -9.03 -7.24
CA LYS A 117 6.79 -7.75 -7.81
C LYS A 117 5.27 -7.72 -7.97
N ALA A 118 4.68 -8.80 -8.50
CA ALA A 118 3.25 -8.91 -8.70
C ALA A 118 2.49 -8.87 -7.36
N ARG A 119 2.93 -9.67 -6.38
CA ARG A 119 2.37 -9.70 -5.02
C ARG A 119 2.50 -8.35 -4.31
N LEU A 120 3.65 -7.68 -4.45
CA LEU A 120 3.84 -6.34 -3.89
C LEU A 120 2.91 -5.29 -4.54
N ARG A 121 2.71 -5.36 -5.86
CA ARG A 121 1.76 -4.49 -6.57
C ARG A 121 0.33 -4.72 -6.09
N GLU A 122 -0.05 -5.97 -5.86
CA GLU A 122 -1.37 -6.34 -5.31
C GLU A 122 -1.56 -5.78 -3.90
N ILE A 123 -0.57 -5.93 -3.01
CA ILE A 123 -0.60 -5.36 -1.65
C ILE A 123 -0.79 -3.84 -1.72
N TYR A 124 -0.09 -3.13 -2.61
CA TYR A 124 -0.28 -1.69 -2.78
C TYR A 124 -1.65 -1.33 -3.33
N ALA A 125 -2.15 -2.07 -4.32
CA ALA A 125 -3.47 -1.84 -4.87
C ALA A 125 -4.54 -1.95 -3.79
N LEU A 126 -4.48 -2.99 -2.95
CA LEU A 126 -5.42 -3.16 -1.84
C LEU A 126 -5.20 -2.12 -0.74
N SER A 127 -3.97 -1.76 -0.41
CA SER A 127 -3.70 -0.69 0.58
C SER A 127 -4.27 0.66 0.13
N LEU A 128 -4.35 0.92 -1.17
CA LEU A 128 -4.97 2.12 -1.73
C LEU A 128 -6.51 2.06 -1.70
N MET A 129 -7.09 0.86 -1.77
CA MET A 129 -8.54 0.63 -1.71
C MET A 129 -9.08 0.60 -0.28
N ASP A 130 -8.31 0.11 0.68
CA ASP A 130 -8.68 -0.02 2.10
C ASP A 130 -8.73 1.34 2.82
N THR A 131 -7.94 2.32 2.37
CA THR A 131 -7.90 3.65 3.00
C THR A 131 -8.92 4.59 2.37
N GLY A 132 -10.05 4.81 3.04
CA GLY A 132 -10.85 6.04 2.95
C GLY A 132 -10.12 7.30 3.49
N VAL A 133 -8.79 7.35 3.40
CA VAL A 133 -7.96 8.44 3.90
C VAL A 133 -7.24 9.11 2.74
N LYS A 134 -7.43 10.44 2.68
CA LYS A 134 -6.80 11.37 1.73
C LYS A 134 -5.32 11.02 1.56
N LEU A 135 -4.95 10.68 0.32
CA LEU A 135 -3.56 10.70 -0.15
C LEU A 135 -2.85 11.94 0.43
N PRO A 136 -1.57 11.87 0.86
CA PRO A 136 -0.78 13.10 0.85
C PRO A 136 -0.97 13.65 -0.55
N PRO A 137 -1.41 14.92 -0.72
CA PRO A 137 -1.97 15.35 -1.98
C PRO A 137 -0.98 14.95 -3.07
N VAL A 138 -1.41 14.08 -3.99
CA VAL A 138 -0.69 13.88 -5.26
C VAL A 138 -0.85 15.15 -6.10
N GLY A 139 -1.06 16.31 -5.47
CA GLY A 139 -0.88 17.60 -6.07
C GLY A 139 0.61 17.77 -6.28
N TYR A 140 0.98 18.05 -7.52
CA TYR A 140 2.26 18.62 -7.88
C TYR A 140 2.72 19.62 -6.80
N LYS A 141 3.69 19.22 -5.97
CA LYS A 141 4.41 20.15 -5.10
C LYS A 141 5.47 20.78 -6.00
N PRO A 142 5.32 22.06 -6.43
CA PRO A 142 6.38 22.70 -7.17
C PRO A 142 7.65 22.61 -6.33
N VAL A 143 8.76 22.22 -6.96
CA VAL A 143 10.07 22.20 -6.32
C VAL A 143 10.24 23.57 -5.65
N LEU A 144 10.60 23.61 -4.36
CA LEU A 144 10.63 24.84 -3.56
C LEU A 144 11.40 25.97 -4.29
N CYS A 145 12.49 25.59 -4.97
CA CYS A 145 13.29 26.46 -5.82
C CYS A 145 12.50 27.10 -6.98
N LEU A 146 11.64 26.34 -7.66
CA LEU A 146 10.83 26.84 -8.78
C LEU A 146 9.78 27.86 -8.30
N LYS A 147 9.15 27.62 -7.14
CA LYS A 147 8.22 28.59 -6.56
C LYS A 147 8.93 29.90 -6.17
N VAL A 148 10.10 29.80 -5.54
CA VAL A 148 10.91 30.97 -5.16
C VAL A 148 11.39 31.73 -6.40
N LEU A 149 11.81 31.05 -7.46
CA LEU A 149 12.24 31.68 -8.71
C LEU A 149 11.11 32.50 -9.36
N PHE A 150 9.91 31.92 -9.50
CA PHE A 150 8.79 32.60 -10.16
C PHE A 150 8.16 33.69 -9.28
N ASP A 151 7.97 33.44 -7.98
CA ASP A 151 7.30 34.40 -7.10
C ASP A 151 8.25 35.52 -6.61
N CYS A 152 9.53 35.23 -6.36
CA CYS A 152 10.49 36.18 -5.78
C CYS A 152 11.47 36.80 -6.79
N VAL A 153 11.63 36.26 -8.00
CA VAL A 153 12.53 36.83 -9.01
C VAL A 153 11.76 37.36 -10.21
N LEU A 154 10.90 36.52 -10.80
CA LEU A 154 10.22 36.87 -12.06
C LEU A 154 9.20 38.01 -11.89
N LEU A 155 8.41 37.97 -10.81
CA LEU A 155 7.36 38.95 -10.52
C LEU A 155 7.89 40.35 -10.16
N PRO A 156 8.87 40.51 -9.24
CA PRO A 156 9.45 41.82 -8.99
C PRO A 156 10.17 42.38 -10.21
N LEU A 157 10.90 41.55 -10.97
CA LEU A 157 11.59 41.97 -12.19
C LEU A 157 10.61 42.53 -13.23
N GLY A 158 9.49 41.83 -13.48
CA GLY A 158 8.44 42.32 -14.37
C GLY A 158 7.81 43.63 -13.90
N SER A 159 7.53 43.77 -12.59
CA SER A 159 6.98 45.00 -12.03
C SER A 159 7.94 46.19 -12.12
N SER A 160 9.24 45.98 -11.86
CA SER A 160 10.26 47.02 -11.98
C SER A 160 10.42 47.50 -13.42
N ILE A 161 10.35 46.61 -14.41
CA ILE A 161 10.41 46.96 -15.84
C ILE A 161 9.21 47.83 -16.25
N ILE A 162 8.00 47.50 -15.77
CA ILE A 162 6.78 48.28 -16.07
C ILE A 162 6.85 49.67 -15.44
N ILE A 163 7.27 49.78 -14.18
CA ILE A 163 7.43 51.07 -13.49
C ILE A 163 8.47 51.93 -14.21
N ALA A 164 9.63 51.36 -14.54
CA ALA A 164 10.69 52.08 -15.26
C ALA A 164 10.23 52.55 -16.66
N ALA A 165 9.48 51.72 -17.38
CA ALA A 165 8.93 52.07 -18.69
C ALA A 165 7.87 53.18 -18.64
N ASN A 166 7.19 53.35 -17.49
CA ASN A 166 6.20 54.40 -17.30
C ASN A 166 6.81 55.74 -16.85
N VAL A 167 7.91 55.70 -16.10
CA VAL A 167 8.63 56.90 -15.64
C VAL A 167 9.55 57.47 -16.72
N ILE A 168 10.12 56.62 -17.59
CA ILE A 168 11.13 57.02 -18.59
C ILE A 168 10.57 56.83 -20.02
N PRO A 169 10.30 57.91 -20.79
CA PRO A 169 9.71 57.81 -22.14
C PRO A 169 10.54 56.99 -23.13
N LYS A 170 11.87 56.93 -22.95
CA LYS A 170 12.79 56.12 -23.77
C LYS A 170 12.70 54.60 -23.50
N ALA A 171 12.15 54.19 -22.36
CA ALA A 171 12.00 52.79 -21.96
C ALA A 171 10.64 52.19 -22.34
N ARG A 172 9.76 52.94 -23.04
CA ARG A 172 8.47 52.43 -23.54
C ARG A 172 8.54 51.11 -24.34
N PRO A 173 9.56 50.80 -25.17
CA PRO A 173 9.62 49.50 -25.83
C PRO A 173 9.83 48.31 -24.87
N SER A 174 10.35 48.51 -23.65
CA SER A 174 10.48 47.43 -22.66
C SER A 174 9.17 47.09 -21.93
N LEU A 175 8.11 47.88 -22.14
CA LEU A 175 6.78 47.61 -21.57
C LEU A 175 6.19 46.29 -22.10
N MET A 176 6.41 45.99 -23.39
CA MET A 176 5.97 44.74 -24.01
C MET A 176 6.60 43.50 -23.36
N ILE A 177 7.86 43.62 -22.93
CA ILE A 177 8.59 42.54 -22.24
C ILE A 177 8.00 42.31 -20.84
N GLY A 178 7.70 43.39 -20.10
CA GLY A 178 7.04 43.29 -18.79
C GLY A 178 5.65 42.64 -18.87
N VAL A 179 4.86 42.99 -19.88
CA VAL A 179 3.53 42.40 -20.12
C VAL A 179 3.63 40.93 -20.49
N LEU A 180 4.60 40.53 -21.33
CA LEU A 180 4.83 39.14 -21.71
C LEU A 180 5.21 38.27 -20.49
N ILE A 181 6.06 38.80 -19.59
CA ILE A 181 6.45 38.12 -18.35
C ILE A 181 5.22 37.88 -17.45
N PHE A 182 4.33 38.86 -17.31
CA PHE A 182 3.09 38.72 -16.55
C PHE A 182 2.14 37.69 -17.17
N LEU A 183 2.00 37.68 -18.50
CA LEU A 183 1.16 36.73 -19.22
C LEU A 183 1.67 35.28 -19.03
N CYS A 184 2.99 35.08 -19.12
CA CYS A 184 3.63 33.80 -18.88
C CYS A 184 3.44 33.32 -17.43
N TYR A 185 3.57 34.23 -16.45
CA TYR A 185 3.28 33.95 -15.04
C TYR A 185 1.80 33.59 -14.81
N GLY A 186 0.87 34.25 -15.51
CA GLY A 186 -0.56 33.93 -15.47
C GLY A 186 -0.87 32.52 -15.98
N ILE A 187 -0.26 32.13 -17.11
CA ILE A 187 -0.39 30.77 -17.67
C ILE A 187 0.16 29.73 -16.69
N TYR A 188 1.33 29.97 -16.09
CA TYR A 188 1.93 29.10 -15.07
C TYR A 188 0.99 28.89 -13.86
N ARG A 189 0.43 29.98 -13.31
CA ARG A 189 -0.57 29.93 -12.23
C ARG A 189 -1.85 29.21 -12.65
N GLY A 190 -2.30 29.43 -13.89
CA GLY A 190 -3.47 28.77 -14.47
C GLY A 190 -3.27 27.26 -14.60
N LEU A 191 -2.09 26.81 -15.06
CA LEU A 191 -1.72 25.40 -15.13
C LEU A 191 -1.70 24.76 -13.74
N ILE A 192 -1.06 25.39 -12.75
CA ILE A 192 -1.07 24.91 -11.36
C ILE A 192 -2.50 24.77 -10.84
N TRP A 193 -3.31 25.80 -11.05
CA TRP A 193 -4.70 25.78 -10.60
C TRP A 193 -5.52 24.69 -11.30
N PHE A 194 -5.35 24.51 -12.61
CA PHE A 194 -6.01 23.47 -13.39
C PHE A 194 -5.63 22.06 -12.91
N PHE A 195 -4.34 21.77 -12.75
CA PHE A 195 -3.86 20.50 -12.20
C PHE A 195 -4.31 20.28 -10.74
N SER A 196 -4.43 21.36 -9.95
CA SER A 196 -4.94 21.27 -8.57
C SER A 196 -6.47 21.09 -8.49
N ARG A 197 -7.22 21.45 -9.54
CA ARG A 197 -8.68 21.35 -9.59
C ARG A 197 -9.16 20.02 -10.19
N GLY A 198 -8.44 19.47 -11.17
CA GLY A 198 -8.74 18.15 -11.75
C GLY A 198 -8.76 17.00 -10.72
N GLN A 199 -8.05 17.16 -9.60
CA GLN A 199 -8.03 16.16 -8.51
C GLN A 199 -9.25 16.22 -7.58
N ARG A 200 -10.01 17.32 -7.60
CA ARG A 200 -11.22 17.49 -6.76
C ARG A 200 -12.47 16.84 -7.36
N LEU A 201 -12.49 16.59 -8.66
CA LEU A 201 -13.64 15.96 -9.35
C LEU A 201 -13.61 14.43 -9.29
N PHE A 202 -12.45 13.81 -9.04
CA PHE A 202 -12.32 12.34 -8.88
C PHE A 202 -12.46 11.85 -7.43
N TYR A 203 -12.55 12.75 -6.44
CA TYR A 203 -12.64 12.45 -5.01
C TYR A 203 -13.83 13.19 -4.37
N GLY A 204 -15.05 12.91 -4.85
CA GLY A 204 -16.27 13.54 -4.34
C GLY A 204 -17.51 12.68 -4.51
N ASN A 205 -17.62 11.62 -3.72
CA ASN A 205 -18.64 11.44 -2.68
C ASN A 205 -18.14 10.42 -1.66
#